data_AF-A0A833GVX5-F1
#
_entry.id   AF-A0A833GVX5-F1
#
_cell.length_a   1.000
_cell.length_b   1.000
_cell.length_c   1.000
_cell.angle_alpha   90.00
_cell.angle_beta   90.00
_cell.angle_gamma   90.00
#
_symmetry.space_group_name_H-M   'P 1'
#
loop_
_entity.id
_entity.type
_entity.pdbx_description
1 polymer ?
#
loop_
_entity_poly.entity_id
_entity_poly.type
_entity_poly.pdbx_seq_one_letter_code
_entity_poly.pdbx_strand_id
1 'polypeptide(L)'
;DVYKDYNPLFQKHWKAKTGETLELKQSHAGSSKQVRAVADGLEADVVTMNQVNDIEFLVDKGLVAKDWAKKFPNSASPYTSAMVFIVRKGNPKGLKDWADLAAPGVQVIIPHPKNTGNGRNTYLSAWAWALKQPGGNDAKAQEFLGKLLKNAPLFAAGGRDATTTFMQRRIGDVLITFESEAEMIAKEFGKGEFEVVLPSLTMQTEFPVAIVDKVVDKKGTRKQATAYLEYLWSKEGQENAALNYLRPRDPELLKKYAHYFPPVKTFTVDEVFGSAGKAFTAHFKDGGSFDQVYVAK
;
A
#
# COMPACT_ATOMS: atom_id res chain seq x y z
N ASP A 1 3.24 -14.04 5.86
CA ASP A 1 3.57 -12.65 6.25
C ASP A 1 4.94 -12.44 5.66
N VAL A 2 5.06 -11.46 4.77
CA VAL A 2 6.25 -11.25 3.94
C VAL A 2 7.53 -11.33 4.76
N TYR A 3 7.59 -10.65 5.92
CA TYR A 3 8.81 -10.60 6.70
C TYR A 3 9.00 -11.83 7.59
N LYS A 4 7.90 -12.45 8.07
CA LYS A 4 7.96 -13.73 8.79
C LYS A 4 8.64 -14.81 7.92
N ASP A 5 8.29 -14.84 6.63
CA ASP A 5 8.80 -15.82 5.68
C ASP A 5 10.18 -15.40 5.12
N TYR A 6 10.43 -14.09 4.99
CA TYR A 6 11.72 -13.53 4.54
C TYR A 6 12.86 -13.69 5.55
N ASN A 7 12.60 -13.49 6.84
CA ASN A 7 13.65 -13.45 7.86
C ASN A 7 14.52 -14.73 7.90
N PRO A 8 13.93 -15.95 7.91
CA PRO A 8 14.70 -17.18 7.83
C PRO A 8 15.53 -17.31 6.55
N LEU A 9 15.02 -16.82 5.41
CA LEU A 9 15.74 -16.83 4.13
C LEU A 9 16.99 -15.96 4.23
N PHE A 10 16.85 -14.72 4.72
CA PHE A 10 17.99 -13.83 4.90
C PHE A 10 18.98 -14.35 5.94
N GLN A 11 18.52 -14.89 7.08
CA GLN A 11 19.41 -15.47 8.09
C GLN A 11 20.26 -16.61 7.52
N LYS A 12 19.65 -17.49 6.72
CA LYS A 12 20.36 -18.57 6.02
C LYS A 12 21.37 -18.01 5.01
N HIS A 13 20.96 -17.04 4.19
CA HIS A 13 21.83 -16.38 3.21
C HIS A 13 23.03 -15.72 3.89
N TRP A 14 22.79 -14.94 4.94
CA TRP A 14 23.82 -14.21 5.67
C TRP A 14 24.82 -15.17 6.31
N LYS A 15 24.34 -16.19 7.03
CA LYS A 15 25.20 -17.20 7.66
C LYS A 15 26.05 -17.95 6.64
N ALA A 16 25.49 -18.31 5.49
CA ALA A 16 26.26 -18.96 4.42
C ALA A 16 27.34 -18.04 3.83
N LYS A 17 27.07 -16.74 3.72
CA LYS A 17 27.97 -15.75 3.12
C LYS A 17 29.07 -15.28 4.07
N THR A 18 28.78 -15.16 5.37
CA THR A 18 29.66 -14.47 6.34
C THR A 18 30.07 -15.35 7.53
N GLY A 19 29.37 -16.44 7.79
CA GLY A 19 29.48 -17.23 9.02
C GLY A 19 28.79 -16.60 10.24
N GLU A 20 28.34 -15.35 10.15
CA GLU A 20 27.67 -14.63 11.24
C GLU A 20 26.23 -15.16 11.43
N THR A 21 25.78 -15.30 12.69
CA THR A 21 24.38 -15.60 13.03
C THR A 21 23.70 -14.33 13.51
N LEU A 22 22.52 -14.02 12.95
CA LEU A 22 21.74 -12.83 13.30
C LEU A 22 20.46 -13.21 14.03
N GLU A 23 20.10 -12.42 15.04
CA GLU A 23 18.75 -12.41 15.62
C GLU A 23 17.95 -11.27 14.95
N LEU A 24 16.85 -11.60 14.31
CA LEU A 24 15.97 -10.62 13.66
C LEU A 24 14.67 -10.48 14.46
N LYS A 25 14.40 -9.28 14.97
CA LYS A 25 13.18 -8.95 15.71
C LYS A 25 12.27 -8.09 14.83
N GLN A 26 10.97 -8.36 14.89
CA GLN A 26 9.96 -7.63 14.12
C GLN A 26 8.99 -6.94 15.06
N SER A 27 8.48 -5.79 14.62
CA SER A 27 7.38 -5.08 15.26
C SER A 27 6.38 -4.69 14.18
N HIS A 28 5.10 -5.02 14.38
CA HIS A 28 4.03 -4.79 13.41
C HIS A 28 2.90 -3.98 14.04
N ALA A 29 2.51 -2.89 13.37
CA ALA A 29 1.31 -2.11 13.65
C ALA A 29 0.96 -1.28 12.42
N GLY A 30 -0.08 -0.43 12.50
CA GLY A 30 -0.36 0.53 11.43
C GLY A 30 0.88 1.40 11.14
N SER A 31 1.24 1.53 9.86
CA SER A 31 2.51 2.12 9.40
C SER A 31 2.83 3.48 10.04
N SER A 32 1.88 4.42 10.06
CA SER A 32 2.08 5.73 10.69
C SER A 32 2.23 5.68 12.22
N LYS A 33 1.70 4.66 12.90
CA LYS A 33 1.95 4.42 14.33
C LYS A 33 3.37 3.89 14.55
N GLN A 34 3.87 3.04 13.66
CA GLN A 34 5.23 2.50 13.75
C GLN A 34 6.29 3.57 13.57
N VAL A 35 6.18 4.44 12.56
CA VAL A 35 7.17 5.52 12.40
C VAL A 35 7.14 6.55 13.52
N ARG A 36 5.97 6.77 14.16
CA ARG A 36 5.91 7.55 15.41
C ARG A 36 6.67 6.87 16.53
N ALA A 37 6.47 5.56 16.75
CA ALA A 37 7.22 4.82 17.76
C ALA A 37 8.74 4.90 17.53
N VAL A 38 9.21 4.80 16.27
CA VAL A 38 10.63 4.99 15.92
C VAL A 38 11.10 6.41 16.22
N ALA A 39 10.30 7.42 15.85
CA ALA A 39 10.61 8.81 16.16
C ALA A 39 10.67 9.10 17.67
N ASP A 40 9.87 8.38 18.46
CA ASP A 40 9.79 8.51 19.92
C ASP A 40 10.82 7.64 20.66
N GLY A 41 11.69 6.92 19.93
CA GLY A 41 12.86 6.24 20.51
C GLY A 41 12.91 4.72 20.34
N LEU A 42 11.96 4.09 19.63
CA LEU A 42 12.09 2.69 19.26
C LEU A 42 13.28 2.53 18.29
N GLU A 43 14.33 1.85 18.76
CA GLU A 43 15.58 1.68 18.01
C GLU A 43 15.47 0.59 16.93
N ALA A 44 14.70 0.85 15.89
CA ALA A 44 14.65 0.02 14.69
C ALA A 44 15.89 0.28 13.81
N ASP A 45 16.57 -0.77 13.37
CA ASP A 45 17.71 -0.68 12.45
C ASP A 45 17.26 -0.33 11.02
N VAL A 46 16.12 -0.88 10.62
CA VAL A 46 15.47 -0.64 9.33
C VAL A 46 13.97 -0.44 9.53
N VAL A 47 13.36 0.29 8.62
CA VAL A 47 11.91 0.47 8.54
C VAL A 47 11.43 -0.01 7.18
N THR A 48 10.30 -0.72 7.17
CA THR A 48 9.65 -1.28 5.99
C THR A 48 8.18 -0.87 6.00
N MET A 49 7.84 0.20 5.31
CA MET A 49 6.59 0.95 5.49
C MET A 49 5.60 0.75 4.35
N ASN A 50 4.34 1.12 4.57
CA ASN A 50 3.29 0.99 3.55
C ASN A 50 3.10 2.22 2.65
N GLN A 51 3.88 3.29 2.89
CA GLN A 51 3.78 4.55 2.15
C GLN A 51 5.03 5.42 2.32
N VAL A 52 5.30 6.21 1.29
CA VAL A 52 6.43 7.15 1.21
C VAL A 52 6.41 8.18 2.35
N ASN A 53 5.24 8.76 2.65
CA ASN A 53 5.12 9.81 3.67
C ASN A 53 5.56 9.37 5.08
N ASP A 54 5.51 8.07 5.39
CA ASP A 54 5.98 7.58 6.69
C ASP A 54 7.51 7.61 6.78
N ILE A 55 8.22 7.37 5.67
CA ILE A 55 9.68 7.52 5.62
C ILE A 55 10.07 9.00 5.63
N GLU A 56 9.35 9.85 4.88
CA GLU A 56 9.57 11.31 4.88
C GLU A 56 9.42 11.90 6.29
N PHE A 57 8.46 11.41 7.08
CA PHE A 57 8.34 11.82 8.48
C PHE A 57 9.62 11.51 9.30
N LEU A 58 10.28 10.38 9.07
CA LEU A 58 11.54 10.05 9.73
C LEU A 58 12.72 10.88 9.20
N VAL A 59 12.69 11.28 7.92
CA VAL A 59 13.64 12.23 7.33
C VAL A 59 13.51 13.60 8.02
N ASP A 60 12.29 14.09 8.23
CA ASP A 60 12.03 15.35 8.92
C ASP A 60 12.52 15.33 10.38
N LYS A 61 12.49 14.15 11.02
CA LYS A 61 13.06 13.92 12.36
C LYS A 61 14.59 13.73 12.36
N GLY A 62 15.22 13.74 11.18
CA GLY A 62 16.65 13.51 11.00
C GLY A 62 17.09 12.11 11.43
N LEU A 63 16.21 11.11 11.29
CA LEU A 63 16.49 9.71 11.63
C LEU A 63 16.87 8.89 10.39
N VAL A 64 16.43 9.33 9.22
CA VAL A 64 16.67 8.71 7.91
C VAL A 64 17.28 9.77 6.98
N ALA A 65 18.21 9.37 6.11
CA ALA A 65 18.83 10.27 5.13
C ALA A 65 17.82 10.92 4.16
N LYS A 66 18.06 12.19 3.80
CA LYS A 66 17.21 12.94 2.84
C LYS A 66 17.13 12.31 1.45
N ASP A 67 18.17 11.57 1.05
CA ASP A 67 18.26 10.87 -0.24
C ASP A 67 17.90 9.38 -0.13
N TRP A 68 17.19 8.97 0.92
CA TRP A 68 16.82 7.55 1.19
C TRP A 68 16.21 6.84 -0.03
N ALA A 69 15.34 7.52 -0.79
CA ALA A 69 14.67 6.94 -1.96
C ALA A 69 15.65 6.54 -3.07
N LYS A 70 16.87 7.08 -3.07
CA LYS A 70 17.93 6.76 -4.02
C LYS A 70 18.92 5.70 -3.50
N LYS A 71 18.81 5.29 -2.23
CA LYS A 71 19.73 4.32 -1.61
C LYS A 71 19.51 2.90 -2.12
N PHE A 72 18.31 2.60 -2.62
CA PHE A 72 17.94 1.30 -3.17
C PHE A 72 17.17 1.48 -4.49
N PRO A 73 17.12 0.44 -5.35
CA PRO A 73 16.38 0.50 -6.60
C PRO A 73 14.90 0.83 -6.41
N ASN A 74 14.23 1.29 -7.49
CA ASN A 74 12.78 1.49 -7.53
C ASN A 74 12.25 2.40 -6.41
N SER A 75 12.90 3.55 -6.19
CA SER A 75 12.54 4.49 -5.11
C SER A 75 12.53 3.83 -3.72
N ALA A 76 13.47 2.90 -3.51
CA ALA A 76 13.55 2.03 -2.36
C ALA A 76 12.28 1.21 -2.05
N SER A 77 11.53 0.81 -3.07
CA SER A 77 10.36 -0.07 -2.96
C SER A 77 10.62 -1.42 -3.65
N PRO A 78 10.96 -2.49 -2.89
CA PRO A 78 11.35 -3.79 -3.44
C PRO A 78 10.21 -4.55 -4.13
N TYR A 79 8.97 -4.23 -3.83
CA TYR A 79 7.78 -4.84 -4.42
C TYR A 79 6.65 -3.82 -4.40
N THR A 80 5.55 -4.12 -5.07
CA THR A 80 4.38 -3.25 -5.17
C THR A 80 3.08 -4.02 -4.97
N SER A 81 1.96 -3.31 -4.94
CA SER A 81 0.61 -3.85 -5.04
C SER A 81 -0.25 -2.91 -5.89
N ALA A 82 -1.44 -3.35 -6.26
CA ALA A 82 -2.49 -2.51 -6.82
C ALA A 82 -3.60 -2.25 -5.78
N MET A 83 -4.47 -1.27 -6.05
CA MET A 83 -5.79 -1.19 -5.44
C MET A 83 -6.77 -1.98 -6.31
N VAL A 84 -7.56 -2.85 -5.69
CA VAL A 84 -8.50 -3.74 -6.35
C VAL A 84 -9.88 -3.60 -5.73
N PHE A 85 -10.89 -4.06 -6.46
CA PHE A 85 -12.25 -4.14 -5.95
C PHE A 85 -12.55 -5.59 -5.56
N ILE A 86 -12.99 -5.77 -4.33
CA ILE A 86 -13.53 -7.03 -3.83
C ILE A 86 -15.05 -6.90 -3.88
N VAL A 87 -15.68 -7.62 -4.79
CA VAL A 87 -17.14 -7.60 -5.01
C VAL A 87 -17.78 -8.88 -4.51
N ARG A 88 -19.07 -8.84 -4.20
CA ARG A 88 -19.85 -10.03 -3.81
C ARG A 88 -19.78 -11.09 -4.93
N LYS A 89 -19.84 -12.37 -4.55
CA LYS A 89 -19.94 -13.50 -5.48
C LYS A 89 -21.01 -13.25 -6.56
N GLY A 90 -20.65 -13.53 -7.82
CA GLY A 90 -21.49 -13.30 -8.99
C GLY A 90 -21.52 -11.85 -9.48
N ASN A 91 -20.82 -10.93 -8.79
CA ASN A 91 -20.79 -9.50 -9.05
C ASN A 91 -22.18 -8.93 -9.41
N PRO A 92 -23.16 -8.98 -8.48
CA PRO A 92 -24.58 -8.72 -8.79
C PRO A 92 -24.86 -7.30 -9.30
N LYS A 93 -23.95 -6.35 -9.04
CA LYS A 93 -24.03 -4.97 -9.54
C LYS A 93 -23.19 -4.73 -10.80
N GLY A 94 -22.55 -5.76 -11.34
CA GLY A 94 -21.76 -5.68 -12.56
C GLY A 94 -20.61 -4.67 -12.51
N LEU A 95 -20.01 -4.47 -11.33
CA LEU A 95 -18.98 -3.46 -11.08
C LEU A 95 -17.68 -3.86 -11.78
N LYS A 96 -17.16 -3.00 -12.66
CA LYS A 96 -15.99 -3.27 -13.50
C LYS A 96 -14.92 -2.20 -13.37
N ASP A 97 -15.31 -0.95 -13.17
CA ASP A 97 -14.38 0.17 -13.10
C ASP A 97 -14.87 1.26 -12.13
N TRP A 98 -14.04 2.28 -11.92
CA TRP A 98 -14.31 3.39 -10.99
C TRP A 98 -15.65 4.09 -11.25
N ALA A 99 -16.06 4.24 -12.51
CA ALA A 99 -17.34 4.85 -12.89
C ALA A 99 -18.53 4.17 -12.21
N ASP A 100 -18.50 2.83 -12.15
CA ASP A 100 -19.58 2.03 -11.58
C ASP A 100 -19.72 2.27 -10.08
N LEU A 101 -18.59 2.52 -9.40
CA LEU A 101 -18.57 2.72 -7.94
C LEU A 101 -19.19 4.05 -7.51
N ALA A 102 -19.23 5.04 -8.41
CA ALA A 102 -19.88 6.33 -8.18
C ALA A 102 -21.37 6.35 -8.60
N ALA A 103 -21.90 5.24 -9.14
CA ALA A 103 -23.29 5.15 -9.54
C ALA A 103 -24.25 5.17 -8.33
N PRO A 104 -25.43 5.79 -8.44
CA PRO A 104 -26.42 5.78 -7.36
C PRO A 104 -26.78 4.36 -6.92
N GLY A 105 -26.92 4.17 -5.61
CA GLY A 105 -27.30 2.89 -5.03
C GLY A 105 -26.17 1.88 -4.87
N VAL A 106 -24.93 2.20 -5.25
CA VAL A 106 -23.74 1.41 -4.90
C VAL A 106 -23.23 1.83 -3.52
N GLN A 107 -22.87 0.87 -2.68
CA GLN A 107 -22.26 1.07 -1.37
C GLN A 107 -20.79 0.64 -1.39
N VAL A 108 -19.91 1.59 -1.14
CA VAL A 108 -18.46 1.41 -1.21
C VAL A 108 -17.85 1.34 0.19
N ILE A 109 -17.14 0.26 0.51
CA ILE A 109 -16.41 0.15 1.77
C ILE A 109 -14.97 0.55 1.55
N ILE A 110 -14.55 1.61 2.25
CA ILE A 110 -13.19 2.13 2.22
C ILE A 110 -12.75 2.59 3.62
N PRO A 111 -11.47 2.43 3.97
CA PRO A 111 -10.88 3.10 5.12
C PRO A 111 -10.83 4.63 4.95
N HIS A 112 -10.79 5.38 6.05
CA HIS A 112 -10.75 6.85 6.02
C HIS A 112 -9.51 7.39 5.26
N PRO A 113 -9.67 8.20 4.19
CA PRO A 113 -8.54 8.67 3.38
C PRO A 113 -7.51 9.49 4.15
N LYS A 114 -7.86 10.45 5.01
CA LYS A 114 -6.81 11.19 5.76
C LYS A 114 -5.97 10.32 6.72
N ASN A 115 -6.52 9.23 7.22
CA ASN A 115 -5.97 8.53 8.39
C ASN A 115 -5.22 7.25 8.01
N THR A 116 -5.45 6.73 6.80
CA THR A 116 -5.01 5.38 6.42
C THR A 116 -4.32 5.40 5.05
N GLY A 117 -3.30 4.57 4.86
CA GLY A 117 -2.64 4.44 3.56
C GLY A 117 -3.58 3.85 2.49
N ASN A 118 -4.35 2.82 2.87
CA ASN A 118 -5.35 2.19 1.99
C ASN A 118 -6.40 3.21 1.49
N GLY A 119 -6.95 4.05 2.39
CA GLY A 119 -7.89 5.11 2.01
C GLY A 119 -7.27 6.16 1.09
N ARG A 120 -6.02 6.60 1.35
CA ARG A 120 -5.30 7.53 0.45
C ARG A 120 -5.09 6.94 -0.92
N ASN A 121 -4.60 5.71 -0.98
CA ASN A 121 -4.28 5.04 -2.23
C ASN A 121 -5.55 4.81 -3.06
N THR A 122 -6.67 4.51 -2.41
CA THR A 122 -8.00 4.46 -3.05
C THR A 122 -8.40 5.83 -3.62
N TYR A 123 -8.32 6.89 -2.80
CA TYR A 123 -8.67 8.24 -3.20
C TYR A 123 -7.84 8.71 -4.39
N LEU A 124 -6.51 8.55 -4.33
CA LEU A 124 -5.61 8.96 -5.40
C LEU A 124 -5.80 8.13 -6.68
N SER A 125 -6.13 6.83 -6.56
CA SER A 125 -6.47 5.99 -7.71
C SER A 125 -7.72 6.48 -8.43
N ALA A 126 -8.79 6.77 -7.68
CA ALA A 126 -10.02 7.33 -8.20
C ALA A 126 -9.81 8.72 -8.86
N TRP A 127 -8.99 9.57 -8.23
CA TRP A 127 -8.70 10.92 -8.74
C TRP A 127 -7.95 10.85 -10.06
N ALA A 128 -6.88 10.05 -10.10
CA ALA A 128 -6.08 9.86 -11.31
C ALA A 128 -6.91 9.24 -12.45
N TRP A 129 -7.80 8.29 -12.15
CA TRP A 129 -8.71 7.74 -13.16
C TRP A 129 -9.63 8.82 -13.73
N ALA A 130 -10.19 9.69 -12.88
CA ALA A 130 -11.04 10.79 -13.31
C ALA A 130 -10.31 11.84 -14.15
N LEU A 131 -9.04 12.14 -13.84
CA LEU A 131 -8.19 13.01 -14.65
C LEU A 131 -7.94 12.45 -16.06
N LYS A 132 -7.92 11.12 -16.22
CA LYS A 132 -7.70 10.46 -17.52
C LYS A 132 -8.96 10.31 -18.37
N GLN A 133 -10.15 10.67 -17.86
CA GLN A 133 -11.38 10.64 -18.64
C GLN A 133 -11.44 11.79 -19.67
N PRO A 134 -12.27 11.67 -20.73
CA PRO A 134 -12.46 12.75 -21.70
C PRO A 134 -12.81 14.10 -21.04
N GLY A 135 -11.95 15.10 -21.27
CA GLY A 135 -12.07 16.42 -20.67
C GLY A 135 -11.85 16.45 -19.15
N GLY A 136 -11.18 15.45 -18.58
CA GLY A 136 -10.81 15.37 -17.17
C GLY A 136 -9.92 16.53 -16.73
N ASN A 137 -10.19 17.02 -15.53
CA ASN A 137 -9.44 18.08 -14.85
C ASN A 137 -9.70 17.97 -13.34
N ASP A 138 -9.02 18.77 -12.53
CA ASP A 138 -9.15 18.71 -11.07
C ASP A 138 -10.58 18.93 -10.57
N ALA A 139 -11.35 19.84 -11.18
CA ALA A 139 -12.72 20.10 -10.78
C ALA A 139 -13.63 18.87 -11.03
N LYS A 140 -13.48 18.22 -12.19
CA LYS A 140 -14.23 16.99 -12.51
C LYS A 140 -13.77 15.80 -11.67
N ALA A 141 -12.48 15.70 -11.38
CA ALA A 141 -11.95 14.67 -10.49
C ALA A 141 -12.51 14.84 -9.08
N GLN A 142 -12.56 16.07 -8.57
CA GLN A 142 -13.18 16.40 -7.29
C GLN A 142 -14.67 16.06 -7.27
N GLU A 143 -15.44 16.44 -8.29
CA GLU A 143 -16.86 16.08 -8.41
C GLU A 143 -17.07 14.55 -8.39
N PHE A 144 -16.26 13.83 -9.17
CA PHE A 144 -16.30 12.38 -9.23
C PHE A 144 -16.00 11.75 -7.86
N LEU A 145 -14.96 12.23 -7.16
CA LEU A 145 -14.64 11.78 -5.80
C LEU A 145 -15.78 12.06 -4.83
N GLY A 146 -16.45 13.22 -4.92
CA GLY A 146 -17.62 13.52 -4.10
C GLY A 146 -18.75 12.49 -4.28
N LYS A 147 -19.02 12.07 -5.52
CA LYS A 147 -20.01 11.02 -5.81
C LYS A 147 -19.58 9.67 -5.22
N LEU A 148 -18.33 9.28 -5.46
CA LEU A 148 -17.78 8.03 -4.94
C LEU A 148 -17.79 7.96 -3.41
N LEU A 149 -17.35 9.03 -2.73
CA LEU A 149 -17.28 9.08 -1.27
C LEU A 149 -18.67 9.17 -0.64
N LYS A 150 -19.64 9.80 -1.31
CA LYS A 150 -21.04 9.79 -0.86
C LYS A 150 -21.63 8.37 -0.85
N ASN A 151 -21.15 7.49 -1.72
CA ASN A 151 -21.52 6.07 -1.75
C ASN A 151 -20.86 5.25 -0.62
N ALA A 152 -19.94 5.81 0.17
CA ALA A 152 -19.43 5.13 1.36
C ALA A 152 -20.38 5.31 2.55
N PRO A 153 -21.07 4.25 3.05
CA PRO A 153 -22.02 4.40 4.16
C PRO A 153 -21.32 4.76 5.48
N LEU A 154 -20.05 4.35 5.63
CA LEU A 154 -19.16 4.66 6.74
C LEU A 154 -17.71 4.64 6.23
N PHE A 155 -16.82 5.29 6.97
CA PHE A 155 -15.37 5.17 6.77
C PHE A 155 -14.78 4.27 7.85
N ALA A 156 -14.18 3.16 7.44
CA ALA A 156 -13.56 2.24 8.39
C ALA A 156 -12.32 2.86 9.04
N ALA A 157 -12.01 2.46 10.27
CA ALA A 157 -10.84 2.95 11.00
C ALA A 157 -9.51 2.48 10.35
N GLY A 158 -9.54 1.38 9.59
CA GLY A 158 -8.39 0.80 8.90
C GLY A 158 -8.79 -0.32 7.94
N GLY A 159 -7.82 -0.86 7.18
CA GLY A 159 -8.07 -1.90 6.17
C GLY A 159 -8.70 -3.18 6.75
N ARG A 160 -8.29 -3.59 7.95
CA ARG A 160 -8.87 -4.76 8.64
C ARG A 160 -10.32 -4.53 9.03
N ASP A 161 -10.64 -3.35 9.55
CA ASP A 161 -12.02 -2.97 9.91
C ASP A 161 -12.92 -2.85 8.67
N ALA A 162 -12.38 -2.34 7.55
CA ALA A 162 -13.07 -2.34 6.25
C ALA A 162 -13.39 -3.76 5.78
N THR A 163 -12.40 -4.65 5.87
CA THR A 163 -12.57 -6.07 5.52
C THR A 163 -13.63 -6.75 6.39
N THR A 164 -13.58 -6.57 7.71
CA THR A 164 -14.59 -7.09 8.64
C THR A 164 -15.99 -6.54 8.32
N THR A 165 -16.10 -5.25 8.05
CA THR A 165 -17.36 -4.60 7.67
C THR A 165 -17.95 -5.22 6.41
N PHE A 166 -17.11 -5.44 5.39
CA PHE A 166 -17.56 -6.01 4.13
C PHE A 166 -17.87 -7.51 4.23
N MET A 167 -16.95 -8.31 4.79
CA MET A 167 -17.02 -9.77 4.78
C MET A 167 -17.91 -10.34 5.88
N GLN A 168 -17.73 -9.88 7.13
CA GLN A 168 -18.46 -10.42 8.28
C GLN A 168 -19.79 -9.71 8.50
N ARG A 169 -19.79 -8.37 8.51
CA ARG A 169 -21.01 -7.59 8.74
C ARG A 169 -21.89 -7.49 7.50
N ARG A 170 -21.41 -7.97 6.34
CA ARG A 170 -22.12 -8.00 5.05
C ARG A 170 -22.63 -6.61 4.62
N ILE A 171 -21.91 -5.54 5.00
CA ILE A 171 -22.23 -4.16 4.61
C ILE A 171 -21.47 -3.81 3.33
N GLY A 172 -22.12 -3.13 2.39
CA GLY A 172 -21.51 -2.69 1.14
C GLY A 172 -21.59 -3.70 0.00
N ASP A 173 -21.44 -3.18 -1.22
CA ASP A 173 -21.44 -3.95 -2.48
C ASP A 173 -20.02 -4.24 -2.96
N VAL A 174 -19.09 -3.34 -2.65
CA VAL A 174 -17.68 -3.43 -3.00
C VAL A 174 -16.80 -2.97 -1.85
N LEU A 175 -15.70 -3.66 -1.62
CA LEU A 175 -14.59 -3.22 -0.80
C LEU A 175 -13.43 -2.84 -1.71
N ILE A 176 -12.87 -1.63 -1.54
CA ILE A 176 -11.64 -1.25 -2.23
C ILE A 176 -10.47 -1.49 -1.27
N THR A 177 -9.49 -2.28 -1.69
CA THR A 177 -8.38 -2.67 -0.84
C THR A 177 -7.14 -3.02 -1.65
N PHE A 178 -6.02 -3.35 -0.99
CA PHE A 178 -4.81 -3.81 -1.67
C PHE A 178 -5.04 -5.19 -2.32
N GLU A 179 -4.42 -5.44 -3.46
CA GLU A 179 -4.45 -6.74 -4.13
C GLU A 179 -4.03 -7.89 -3.21
N SER A 180 -3.01 -7.68 -2.38
CA SER A 180 -2.54 -8.68 -1.41
C SER A 180 -3.59 -9.05 -0.34
N GLU A 181 -4.54 -8.17 -0.05
CA GLU A 181 -5.62 -8.42 0.92
C GLU A 181 -6.64 -9.41 0.36
N ALA A 182 -6.81 -9.51 -0.96
CA ALA A 182 -7.75 -10.45 -1.58
C ALA A 182 -7.45 -11.89 -1.12
N GLU A 183 -6.18 -12.28 -1.11
CA GLU A 183 -5.78 -13.64 -0.72
C GLU A 183 -5.84 -13.85 0.79
N MET A 184 -5.64 -12.80 1.60
CA MET A 184 -5.90 -12.89 3.04
C MET A 184 -7.39 -13.09 3.33
N ILE A 185 -8.26 -12.37 2.62
CA ILE A 185 -9.72 -12.54 2.70
C ILE A 185 -10.10 -13.97 2.28
N ALA A 186 -9.54 -14.48 1.18
CA ALA A 186 -9.80 -15.84 0.72
C ALA A 186 -9.38 -16.90 1.76
N LYS A 187 -8.25 -16.71 2.43
CA LYS A 187 -7.76 -17.62 3.48
C LYS A 187 -8.64 -17.59 4.72
N GLU A 188 -9.14 -16.43 5.12
CA GLU A 188 -9.91 -16.25 6.35
C GLU A 188 -11.40 -16.59 6.19
N PHE A 189 -12.00 -16.20 5.06
CA PHE A 189 -13.45 -16.31 4.83
C PHE A 189 -13.85 -17.39 3.82
N GLY A 190 -12.86 -18.05 3.21
CA GLY A 190 -13.08 -19.09 2.21
C GLY A 190 -13.04 -18.56 0.77
N LYS A 191 -12.52 -19.40 -0.13
CA LYS A 191 -12.50 -19.12 -1.58
C LYS A 191 -13.92 -19.18 -2.14
N GLY A 192 -14.27 -18.20 -2.97
CA GLY A 192 -15.54 -18.19 -3.73
C GLY A 192 -16.69 -17.40 -3.10
N GLU A 193 -16.48 -16.71 -1.98
CA GLU A 193 -17.45 -15.77 -1.39
C GLU A 193 -17.44 -14.38 -2.03
N PHE A 194 -16.39 -14.08 -2.79
CA PHE A 194 -16.16 -12.80 -3.46
C PHE A 194 -15.43 -13.00 -4.78
N GLU A 195 -15.43 -11.95 -5.60
CA GLU A 195 -14.63 -11.86 -6.81
C GLU A 195 -13.70 -10.65 -6.72
N VAL A 196 -12.53 -10.75 -7.35
CA VAL A 196 -11.58 -9.64 -7.47
C VAL A 196 -11.76 -9.00 -8.84
N VAL A 197 -12.02 -7.70 -8.87
CA VAL A 197 -12.11 -6.90 -10.08
C VAL A 197 -10.96 -5.90 -10.08
N LEU A 198 -10.17 -5.93 -11.16
CA LEU A 198 -9.12 -4.95 -11.42
C LEU A 198 -9.70 -3.78 -12.21
N PRO A 199 -9.58 -2.53 -11.70
CA PRO A 199 -10.03 -1.36 -12.46
C PRO A 199 -9.15 -1.12 -13.69
N SER A 200 -9.61 -0.26 -14.61
CA SER A 200 -8.85 0.06 -15.82
C SER A 200 -7.57 0.86 -15.56
N LEU A 201 -7.51 1.56 -14.41
CA LEU A 201 -6.35 2.28 -13.91
C LEU A 201 -6.33 2.19 -12.38
N THR A 202 -5.16 1.95 -11.79
CA THR A 202 -4.97 2.00 -10.33
C THR A 202 -3.61 2.59 -9.99
N MET A 203 -3.45 3.10 -8.77
CA MET A 203 -2.14 3.48 -8.30
C MET A 203 -1.25 2.24 -8.12
N GLN A 204 0.02 2.36 -8.52
CA GLN A 204 1.08 1.45 -8.08
C GLN A 204 1.37 1.78 -6.61
N THR A 205 0.93 0.91 -5.72
CA THR A 205 1.18 1.08 -4.29
C THR A 205 2.58 0.57 -3.97
N GLU A 206 3.42 1.48 -3.48
CA GLU A 206 4.83 1.22 -3.18
C GLU A 206 5.02 1.04 -1.67
N PHE A 207 5.87 0.09 -1.31
CA PHE A 207 6.17 -0.29 0.07
C PHE A 207 7.63 0.07 0.38
N PRO A 208 7.90 1.35 0.68
CA PRO A 208 9.27 1.83 0.80
C PRO A 208 9.98 1.28 2.02
N VAL A 209 11.28 1.04 1.86
CA VAL A 209 12.19 0.64 2.94
C VAL A 209 13.28 1.67 3.15
N ALA A 210 13.76 1.81 4.39
CA ALA A 210 14.87 2.69 4.70
C ALA A 210 15.69 2.19 5.89
N ILE A 211 16.94 2.63 5.95
CA ILE A 211 17.83 2.45 7.10
C ILE A 211 17.62 3.62 8.06
N VAL A 212 17.52 3.32 9.35
CA VAL A 212 17.48 4.36 10.39
C VAL A 212 18.90 4.68 10.81
N ASP A 213 19.49 5.69 10.18
CA ASP A 213 20.93 5.98 10.24
C ASP A 213 21.45 6.11 11.67
N LYS A 214 20.76 6.91 12.50
CA LYS A 214 21.16 7.12 13.90
C LYS A 214 21.23 5.82 14.71
N VAL A 215 20.35 4.86 14.43
CA VAL A 215 20.28 3.60 15.16
C VAL A 215 21.39 2.65 14.71
N VAL A 216 21.56 2.48 13.40
CA VAL A 216 22.58 1.55 12.89
C VAL A 216 24.00 2.02 13.15
N ASP A 217 24.23 3.34 13.19
CA ASP A 217 25.52 3.91 13.55
C ASP A 217 25.80 3.74 15.04
N LYS A 218 24.78 3.92 15.89
CA LYS A 218 24.89 3.67 17.34
C LYS A 218 25.17 2.20 17.65
N LYS A 219 24.49 1.28 16.96
CA LYS A 219 24.61 -0.18 17.21
C LYS A 219 25.76 -0.84 16.46
N GLY A 220 26.34 -0.18 15.45
CA GLY A 220 27.35 -0.77 14.57
C GLY A 220 26.79 -1.83 13.60
N THR A 221 25.50 -1.76 13.27
CA THR A 221 24.74 -2.78 12.51
C THR A 221 24.51 -2.39 11.05
N ARG A 222 25.09 -1.28 10.58
CA ARG A 222 24.85 -0.74 9.22
C ARG A 222 25.11 -1.77 8.12
N LYS A 223 26.17 -2.57 8.23
CA LYS A 223 26.51 -3.63 7.26
C LYS A 223 25.36 -4.65 7.13
N GLN A 224 24.86 -5.14 8.27
CA GLN A 224 23.78 -6.13 8.33
C GLN A 224 22.45 -5.52 7.85
N ALA A 225 22.14 -4.29 8.28
CA ALA A 225 20.93 -3.58 7.90
C ALA A 225 20.85 -3.30 6.39
N THR A 226 21.95 -2.81 5.79
CA THR A 226 22.03 -2.61 4.34
C THR A 226 21.83 -3.93 3.60
N ALA A 227 22.58 -4.98 3.97
CA ALA A 227 22.46 -6.28 3.31
C ALA A 227 21.06 -6.89 3.46
N TYR A 228 20.42 -6.71 4.62
CA TYR A 228 19.05 -7.15 4.88
C TYR A 228 18.04 -6.49 3.94
N LEU A 229 18.20 -5.20 3.64
CA LEU A 229 17.31 -4.52 2.68
C LEU A 229 17.67 -4.85 1.23
N GLU A 230 18.95 -4.88 0.86
CA GLU A 230 19.39 -5.26 -0.49
C GLU A 230 18.88 -6.64 -0.91
N TYR A 231 18.86 -7.59 0.03
CA TYR A 231 18.43 -8.96 -0.24
C TYR A 231 16.92 -9.07 -0.55
N LEU A 232 16.12 -8.02 -0.31
CA LEU A 232 14.72 -7.97 -0.74
C LEU A 232 14.60 -7.98 -2.28
N TRP A 233 15.60 -7.47 -2.99
CA TRP A 233 15.68 -7.50 -4.46
C TRP A 233 16.32 -8.78 -5.02
N SER A 234 16.82 -9.68 -4.17
CA SER A 234 17.30 -10.98 -4.63
C SER A 234 16.17 -11.83 -5.22
N LYS A 235 16.51 -12.86 -6.02
CA LYS A 235 15.50 -13.78 -6.57
C LYS A 235 14.65 -14.43 -5.47
N GLU A 236 15.27 -14.86 -4.37
CA GLU A 236 14.55 -15.43 -3.22
C GLU A 236 13.66 -14.40 -2.52
N GLY A 237 14.15 -13.16 -2.33
CA GLY A 237 13.37 -12.07 -1.72
C GLY A 237 12.15 -11.69 -2.56
N GLN A 238 12.33 -11.58 -3.88
CA GLN A 238 11.26 -11.29 -4.84
C GLN A 238 10.26 -12.44 -4.96
N GLU A 239 10.72 -13.69 -4.92
CA GLU A 239 9.83 -14.86 -4.94
C GLU A 239 9.02 -14.96 -3.64
N ASN A 240 9.64 -14.67 -2.49
CA ASN A 240 8.93 -14.54 -1.22
C ASN A 240 7.83 -13.45 -1.26
N ALA A 241 8.10 -12.31 -1.88
CA ALA A 241 7.10 -11.25 -2.07
C ALA A 241 5.93 -11.75 -2.93
N ALA A 242 6.21 -12.43 -4.04
CA ALA A 242 5.18 -12.99 -4.92
C ALA A 242 4.30 -14.04 -4.21
N LEU A 243 4.92 -14.94 -3.42
CA LEU A 243 4.21 -15.94 -2.61
C LEU A 243 3.37 -15.34 -1.48
N ASN A 244 3.69 -14.11 -1.08
CA ASN A 244 2.90 -13.29 -0.16
C ASN A 244 2.00 -12.27 -0.89
N TYR A 245 1.74 -12.48 -2.19
CA TYR A 245 0.79 -11.72 -3.01
C TYR A 245 1.13 -10.24 -3.17
N LEU A 246 2.43 -9.91 -3.15
CA LEU A 246 2.94 -8.61 -3.57
C LEU A 246 3.61 -8.76 -4.93
N ARG A 247 3.36 -7.80 -5.82
CA ARG A 247 3.90 -7.79 -7.18
C ARG A 247 5.43 -7.65 -7.10
N PRO A 248 6.19 -8.68 -7.53
CA PRO A 248 7.65 -8.57 -7.57
C PRO A 248 8.07 -7.61 -8.68
N ARG A 249 9.23 -6.96 -8.50
CA ARG A 249 9.92 -6.16 -9.52
C ARG A 249 10.68 -7.03 -10.51
N ASP A 250 11.05 -8.26 -10.13
CA ASP A 250 11.68 -9.23 -11.04
C ASP A 250 10.68 -9.66 -12.14
N PRO A 251 10.97 -9.39 -13.43
CA PRO A 251 10.00 -9.61 -14.51
C PRO A 251 9.73 -11.10 -14.79
N GLU A 252 10.69 -11.97 -14.54
CA GLU A 252 10.49 -13.42 -14.73
C GLU A 252 9.57 -13.98 -13.63
N LEU A 253 9.74 -13.53 -12.39
CA LEU A 253 8.87 -13.90 -11.28
C LEU A 253 7.47 -13.28 -11.45
N LEU A 254 7.37 -12.03 -11.91
CA LEU A 254 6.07 -11.44 -12.23
C LEU A 254 5.33 -12.26 -13.29
N LYS A 255 6.05 -12.73 -14.32
CA LYS A 255 5.49 -13.64 -15.33
C LYS A 255 5.12 -15.01 -14.76
N LYS A 256 5.98 -15.62 -13.93
CA LYS A 256 5.74 -16.92 -13.27
C LYS A 256 4.48 -16.89 -12.40
N TYR A 257 4.26 -15.78 -11.69
CA TYR A 257 3.14 -15.58 -10.77
C TYR A 257 2.01 -14.72 -11.37
N ALA A 258 1.89 -14.62 -12.71
CA ALA A 258 0.89 -13.79 -13.38
C ALA A 258 -0.57 -14.18 -13.05
N HIS A 259 -0.81 -15.39 -12.55
CA HIS A 259 -2.12 -15.83 -12.06
C HIS A 259 -2.54 -15.11 -10.75
N TYR A 260 -1.58 -14.68 -9.93
CA TYR A 260 -1.85 -13.80 -8.78
C TYR A 260 -1.91 -12.33 -9.17
N PHE A 261 -1.21 -11.96 -10.25
CA PHE A 261 -1.05 -10.56 -10.65
C PHE A 261 -1.50 -10.35 -12.10
N PRO A 262 -2.82 -10.37 -12.38
CA PRO A 262 -3.28 -10.06 -13.71
C PRO A 262 -2.77 -8.66 -14.14
N PRO A 263 -2.47 -8.46 -15.44
CA PRO A 263 -2.01 -7.17 -15.94
C PRO A 263 -3.02 -6.07 -15.65
N VAL A 264 -2.54 -4.94 -15.15
CA VAL A 264 -3.34 -3.75 -14.87
C VAL A 264 -2.52 -2.50 -15.18
N LYS A 265 -3.15 -1.46 -15.72
CA LYS A 265 -2.47 -0.19 -15.93
C LYS A 265 -2.29 0.49 -14.59
N THR A 266 -1.06 0.88 -14.30
CA THR A 266 -0.71 1.59 -13.07
C THR A 266 -0.11 2.95 -13.33
N PHE A 267 -0.14 3.80 -12.30
CA PHE A 267 0.61 5.06 -12.26
C PHE A 267 1.29 5.21 -10.90
N THR A 268 2.39 5.95 -10.83
CA THR A 268 3.04 6.33 -9.57
C THR A 268 2.53 7.67 -9.06
N VAL A 269 2.64 7.92 -7.76
CA VAL A 269 2.24 9.22 -7.19
C VAL A 269 3.01 10.38 -7.85
N ASP A 270 4.28 10.17 -8.18
CA ASP A 270 5.12 11.19 -8.82
C ASP A 270 4.65 11.52 -10.24
N GLU A 271 4.22 10.52 -11.02
CA GLU A 271 3.73 10.71 -12.39
C GLU A 271 2.48 11.59 -12.49
N VAL A 272 1.57 11.49 -11.51
CA VAL A 272 0.26 12.18 -11.56
C VAL A 272 0.22 13.41 -10.66
N PHE A 273 0.85 13.35 -9.49
CA PHE A 273 0.75 14.38 -8.46
C PHE A 273 2.09 15.10 -8.19
N GLY A 274 3.16 14.71 -8.88
CA GLY A 274 4.49 15.31 -8.80
C GLY A 274 5.32 14.88 -7.59
N SER A 275 4.71 14.69 -6.42
CA SER A 275 5.32 14.01 -5.28
C SER A 275 4.30 13.59 -4.23
N ALA A 276 4.66 12.63 -3.36
CA ALA A 276 3.82 12.23 -2.23
C ALA A 276 3.52 13.40 -1.27
N GLY A 277 4.48 14.30 -1.04
CA GLY A 277 4.29 15.51 -0.22
C GLY A 277 3.35 16.54 -0.86
N LYS A 278 3.42 16.72 -2.18
CA LYS A 278 2.49 17.59 -2.94
C LYS A 278 1.08 17.02 -2.93
N ALA A 279 0.93 15.73 -3.24
CA ALA A 279 -0.35 15.02 -3.19
C ALA A 279 -0.99 15.15 -1.80
N PHE A 280 -0.19 14.95 -0.74
CA PHE A 280 -0.68 15.06 0.63
C PHE A 280 -1.13 16.47 0.99
N THR A 281 -0.34 17.48 0.61
CA THR A 281 -0.67 18.88 0.87
C THR A 281 -1.93 19.32 0.13
N ALA A 282 -2.08 18.94 -1.15
CA ALA A 282 -3.22 19.34 -1.96
C ALA A 282 -4.53 18.66 -1.52
N HIS A 283 -4.47 17.36 -1.19
CA HIS A 283 -5.68 16.57 -0.98
C HIS A 283 -6.01 16.30 0.48
N PHE A 284 -5.02 16.11 1.36
CA PHE A 284 -5.23 15.51 2.68
C PHE A 284 -4.86 16.40 3.87
N LYS A 285 -4.24 17.56 3.67
CA LYS A 285 -4.15 18.58 4.73
C LYS A 285 -5.52 19.20 4.99
N ASP A 286 -5.68 19.85 6.14
CA ASP A 286 -6.90 20.56 6.48
C ASP A 286 -7.20 21.66 5.45
N GLY A 287 -8.44 21.68 4.95
CA GLY A 287 -8.88 22.52 3.84
C GLY A 287 -8.54 21.98 2.44
N GLY A 288 -7.85 20.84 2.34
CA GLY A 288 -7.51 20.18 1.08
C GLY A 288 -8.74 19.63 0.34
N SER A 289 -8.54 19.14 -0.90
CA SER A 289 -9.66 18.69 -1.75
C SER A 289 -10.54 17.63 -1.11
N PHE A 290 -9.99 16.74 -0.27
CA PHE A 290 -10.79 15.75 0.46
C PHE A 290 -11.83 16.41 1.36
N ASP A 291 -11.47 17.45 2.12
CA ASP A 291 -12.40 18.11 3.04
C ASP A 291 -13.54 18.83 2.31
N GLN A 292 -13.30 19.26 1.07
CA GLN A 292 -14.29 19.94 0.26
C GLN A 292 -15.37 19.00 -0.28
N VAL A 293 -15.07 17.70 -0.36
CA VAL A 293 -16.00 16.67 -0.87
C VAL A 293 -16.44 15.69 0.21
N TYR A 294 -15.75 15.67 1.34
CA TYR A 294 -16.09 14.88 2.50
C TYR A 294 -17.31 15.50 3.18
N VAL A 295 -18.42 14.80 3.08
CA VAL A 295 -19.60 15.07 3.91
C VAL A 295 -19.47 14.21 5.16
N ALA A 296 -19.26 14.84 6.32
CA ALA A 296 -19.30 14.12 7.59
C ALA A 296 -20.64 13.38 7.70
N LYS A 297 -20.57 12.07 7.97
CA LYS A 297 -21.74 11.21 8.18
C LYS A 297 -21.82 10.79 9.65
#